data_AF-A0A7V3U156-F1
#
_entry.id   AF-A0A7V3U156-F1
#
_cell.length_a   1.000
_cell.length_b   1.000
_cell.length_c   1.000
_cell.angle_alpha   90.00
_cell.angle_beta   90.00
_cell.angle_gamma   90.00
#
_symmetry.space_group_name_H-M   'P 1'
#
loop_
_entity.id
_entity.type
_entity.pdbx_description
1 polymer ?
#
loop_
_entity_poly.entity_id
_entity_poly.type
_entity_poly.pdbx_seq_one_letter_code
_entity_poly.pdbx_strand_id
1 'polypeptide(L)' 'MTHKIAILGASGYTGAELVRLIAGHPNMEIVALSGERKAGMAY' A
#
# COMPACT_ATOMS: atom_id res chain seq x y z
N MET A 1 -15.96 10.61 -0.38
CA MET A 1 -15.45 10.12 -1.68
C MET A 1 -14.14 9.41 -1.43
N THR A 2 -13.98 8.18 -1.93
CA THR A 2 -12.81 7.34 -1.67
C THR A 2 -11.73 7.59 -2.73
N HIS A 3 -10.49 7.78 -2.28
CA HIS A 3 -9.33 8.00 -3.14
C HIS A 3 -8.64 6.66 -3.39
N LYS A 4 -8.40 6.33 -4.66
CA LYS A 4 -7.67 5.12 -5.07
C LYS A 4 -6.19 5.38 -5.04
N ILE A 5 -5.44 4.57 -4.29
CA ILE A 5 -4.02 4.76 -4.03
C ILE A 5 -3.22 3.59 -4.60
N ALA A 6 -2.13 3.91 -5.29
CA ALA A 6 -1.08 2.99 -5.67
C ALA A 6 0.19 3.30 -4.87
N ILE A 7 0.82 2.28 -4.27
CA ILE A 7 2.04 2.45 -3.47
C ILE A 7 3.22 1.76 -4.17
N LEU A 8 4.21 2.57 -4.56
CA LEU A 8 5.45 2.09 -5.15
C LEU A 8 6.51 1.91 -4.06
N GLY A 9 7.05 0.69 -3.94
CA GLY A 9 7.99 0.36 -2.87
C GLY A 9 7.32 -0.05 -1.55
N ALA A 10 6.15 -0.68 -1.62
CA ALA A 10 5.40 -1.17 -0.46
C ALA A 10 6.19 -2.19 0.40
N SER A 11 7.22 -2.83 -0.17
CA SER A 11 8.11 -3.74 0.56
C SER A 11 9.15 -3.05 1.44
N GLY A 12 9.34 -1.73 1.31
CA GLY A 12 10.23 -0.95 2.18
C GLY A 12 9.54 -0.50 3.47
N TYR A 13 10.31 -0.09 4.49
CA TYR A 13 9.74 0.28 5.80
C TYR A 13 8.72 1.42 5.69
N THR A 14 9.02 2.47 4.93
CA THR A 14 8.10 3.59 4.73
C THR A 14 6.85 3.17 3.95
N GLY A 15 7.01 2.35 2.92
CA GLY A 15 5.89 1.82 2.15
C GLY A 15 4.97 0.94 3.01
N ALA A 16 5.56 0.09 3.85
CA ALA A 16 4.81 -0.78 4.75
C ALA A 16 4.03 0.02 5.82
N GLU A 17 4.64 1.06 6.38
CA GLU A 17 3.94 1.96 7.30
C GLU A 17 2.83 2.76 6.62
N LEU A 18 3.03 3.19 5.37
CA LEU A 18 1.97 3.83 4.60
C LEU A 18 0.78 2.88 4.38
N VAL A 19 1.05 1.60 4.06
CA VAL A 19 -0.02 0.59 3.96
C VAL A 19 -0.75 0.46 5.30
N ARG A 20 -0.02 0.35 6.42
CA ARG A 20 -0.60 0.22 7.76
C ARG A 20 -1.52 1.40 8.11
N LEU A 21 -1.11 2.63 7.76
CA LEU A 21 -1.92 3.83 8.00
C LEU A 21 -3.17 3.87 7.11
N ILE A 22 -3.03 3.53 5.82
CA ILE A 22 -4.16 3.56 4.87
C ILE A 22 -5.16 2.43 5.15
N ALA A 23 -4.73 1.28 5.67
CA ALA A 23 -5.62 0.14 5.97
C ALA A 23 -6.80 0.50 6.89
N GLY A 24 -6.67 1.54 7.72
CA GLY A 24 -7.75 2.04 8.57
C GLY A 24 -8.35 3.38 8.13
N HIS A 25 -7.99 3.91 6.96
CA HIS A 25 -8.36 5.26 6.57
C HIS A 25 -9.75 5.30 5.89
N PRO A 26 -10.70 6.13 6.36
CA PRO A 26 -12.11 6.04 5.95
C PRO A 26 -12.38 6.45 4.50
N ASN A 27 -11.43 7.16 3.85
CA ASN A 27 -11.61 7.72 2.52
C ASN A 27 -10.48 7.33 1.54
N MET A 28 -9.75 6.26 1.81
CA MET A 28 -8.67 5.78 0.93
C MET A 28 -8.76 4.27 0.75
N GLU A 29 -8.46 3.82 -0.47
CA GLU A 29 -8.45 2.41 -0.85
C GLU A 29 -7.16 2.12 -1.62
N ILE A 30 -6.39 1.14 -1.14
CA ILE A 30 -5.20 0.67 -1.84
C ILE A 30 -5.65 -0.25 -2.96
N VAL A 31 -5.34 0.12 -4.20
CA VAL A 31 -5.71 -0.65 -5.40
C VAL A 31 -4.52 -1.30 -6.09
N ALA A 32 -3.29 -0.87 -5.77
CA ALA A 32 -2.07 -1.47 -6.30
C ALA A 32 -0.89 -1.29 -5.33
N LEU A 33 -0.07 -2.33 -5.23
CA LEU A 33 1.18 -2.34 -4.48
C LEU A 33 2.29 -2.84 -5.40
N SER A 34 3.45 -2.19 -5.38
CA SER A 34 4.66 -2.73 -6.01
C SER A 34 5.81 -2.80 -5.02
N GLY A 35 6.70 -3.77 -5.19
CA GLY A 35 7.91 -3.92 -4.39
C GLY A 35 8.74 -5.08 -4.90
N GLU A 36 10.05 -4.87 -5.06
CA GLU A 36 10.96 -5.85 -5.66
C GLU A 36 11.09 -7.11 -4.79
N ARG A 37 11.38 -6.93 -3.50
CA ARG A 37 11.68 -8.05 -2.57
C ARG A 37 10.48 -8.95 -2.27
N LYS A 38 9.26 -8.45 -2.51
CA LYS A 38 8.00 -9.15 -2.22
C LYS A 38 7.07 -9.20 -3.44
N ALA A 39 7.61 -9.08 -4.65
CA ALA A 39 6.82 -9.13 -5.87
C ALA A 39 6.02 -10.44 -5.96
N GLY A 40 4.73 -10.36 -6.26
CA GLY A 40 3.84 -11.52 -6.41
C GLY A 40 3.39 -12.17 -5.09
N MET A 41 3.86 -11.71 -3.93
CA MET A 41 3.36 -12.16 -2.64
C MET A 41 2.13 -11.34 -2.22
N ALA A 42 1.24 -11.97 -1.44
CA ALA A 42 0.17 -11.25 -0.78
C ALA A 42 0.74 -10.26 0.25
N TYR A 43 0.10 -9.09 0.36
CA TYR A 43 0.37 -8.13 1.43
C TYR A 43 -0.45 -8.49 2.67
#